data_AF-A0A956WRW2-F1
#
_entry.id   AF-A0A956WRW2-F1
#
_cell.length_a   1.000
_cell.length_b   1.000
_cell.length_c   1.000
_cell.angle_alpha   90.00
_cell.angle_beta   90.00
_cell.angle_gamma   90.00
#
_symmetry.space_group_name_H-M   'P 1'
#
loop_
_entity.id
_entity.type
_entity.pdbx_description
1 polymer ?
#
loop_
_entity_poly.entity_id
_entity_poly.type
_entity_poly.pdbx_seq_one_letter_code
_entity_poly.pdbx_strand_id
1 'polypeptide(L)'
;DTLYGQLVGKDSGVANYVRFILPGKNNFVQVNAITSPLEHAGGNFWYGDYIDPAKYVKGRWFLQKSGAKGHLPRAFVLYPTYEDANKTYVNVWDTYDAAEGEVYWDTASGWTPIREIVVPIAPPNGPTTFHVELAVVDNDKDNRQVWVTVTAGGVTQTVSPNNPDHGDQLNLLTFDLANVPAGTDEIVIEIASYEGDGAYGDSATLVGMAANYMCAPLDD
;
A
#
# COMPACT_ATOMS: atom_id res chain seq x y z
N ASP A 1 -12.79 -11.67 -11.39
CA ASP A 1 -12.33 -11.36 -10.01
C ASP A 1 -10.99 -12.02 -9.74
N THR A 2 -10.03 -11.24 -9.27
CA THR A 2 -8.73 -11.73 -8.78
C THR A 2 -8.49 -11.19 -7.38
N LEU A 3 -7.75 -11.91 -6.56
CA LEU A 3 -7.35 -11.45 -5.24
C LEU A 3 -5.84 -11.53 -5.13
N TYR A 4 -5.19 -10.42 -4.77
CA TYR A 4 -3.76 -10.43 -4.46
C TYR A 4 -3.57 -10.36 -2.95
N GLY A 5 -2.79 -11.28 -2.39
CA GLY A 5 -2.44 -11.30 -0.98
C GLY A 5 -1.01 -10.84 -0.78
N GLN A 6 -0.76 -10.00 0.23
CA GLN A 6 0.55 -9.46 0.54
C GLN A 6 0.82 -9.52 2.05
N LEU A 7 1.93 -10.15 2.45
CA LEU A 7 2.41 -10.22 3.82
C LEU A 7 3.68 -9.39 3.98
N VAL A 8 3.56 -8.26 4.68
CA VAL A 8 4.63 -7.29 4.88
C VAL A 8 5.37 -7.56 6.17
N GLY A 9 6.70 -7.49 6.13
CA GLY A 9 7.56 -7.64 7.29
C GLY A 9 8.72 -6.64 7.28
N LYS A 10 9.37 -6.48 8.43
CA LYS A 10 10.51 -5.59 8.64
C LYS A 10 11.79 -6.39 8.77
N ASP A 11 12.92 -5.84 8.32
CA ASP A 11 14.28 -6.39 8.39
C ASP A 11 14.80 -6.53 9.84
N SER A 12 14.13 -7.43 10.56
CA SER A 12 14.34 -7.79 11.95
C SER A 12 14.18 -9.29 12.12
N GLY A 13 14.36 -10.06 11.04
CA GLY A 13 14.17 -11.50 10.96
C GLY A 13 13.91 -11.97 9.52
N VAL A 14 13.84 -13.30 9.33
CA VAL A 14 13.55 -13.90 8.02
C VAL A 14 12.59 -15.08 8.18
N ALA A 15 11.68 -15.25 7.21
CA ALA A 15 10.83 -16.44 7.13
C ALA A 15 11.43 -17.48 6.17
N ASN A 16 11.14 -18.77 6.42
CA ASN A 16 11.41 -19.81 5.42
C ASN A 16 10.47 -19.65 4.22
N TYR A 17 9.22 -19.30 4.50
CA TYR A 17 8.14 -19.06 3.55
C TYR A 17 6.96 -18.43 4.29
N VAL A 18 5.99 -17.95 3.54
CA VAL A 18 4.66 -17.59 4.05
C VAL A 18 3.58 -18.41 3.37
N ARG A 19 2.38 -18.42 3.94
CA ARG A 19 1.20 -19.00 3.30
C ARG A 19 0.00 -18.08 3.39
N PHE A 20 -0.76 -18.03 2.29
CA PHE A 20 -2.14 -17.59 2.26
C PHE A 20 -3.03 -18.83 2.38
N ILE A 21 -3.64 -19.03 3.53
CA ILE A 21 -4.48 -20.20 3.82
C ILE A 21 -5.92 -19.88 3.42
N LEU A 22 -6.48 -20.73 2.57
CA LEU A 22 -7.82 -20.62 2.00
C LEU A 22 -8.77 -21.64 2.64
N PRO A 23 -10.09 -21.54 2.44
CA PRO A 23 -11.05 -22.49 2.97
C PRO A 23 -10.83 -23.90 2.43
N GLY A 24 -10.88 -24.89 3.32
CA GLY A 24 -10.73 -26.30 2.99
C GLY A 24 -9.49 -26.94 3.61
N LYS A 25 -9.38 -28.27 3.49
CA LYS A 25 -8.25 -29.03 4.04
C LYS A 25 -7.04 -28.88 3.13
N ASN A 26 -5.91 -28.45 3.69
CA ASN A 26 -4.64 -28.26 2.97
C ASN A 26 -4.76 -27.31 1.75
N ASN A 27 -5.66 -26.33 1.81
CA ASN A 27 -5.82 -25.34 0.74
C ASN A 27 -5.01 -24.08 1.09
N PHE A 28 -3.92 -23.86 0.37
CA PHE A 28 -3.07 -22.69 0.58
C PHE A 28 -2.21 -22.39 -0.65
N VAL A 29 -1.88 -21.11 -0.81
CA VAL A 29 -0.78 -20.65 -1.67
C VAL A 29 0.44 -20.41 -0.78
N GLN A 30 1.59 -20.97 -1.16
CA GLN A 30 2.84 -20.84 -0.41
C GLN A 30 3.85 -20.03 -1.21
N VAL A 31 4.31 -18.93 -0.63
CA VAL A 31 5.33 -18.06 -1.24
C VAL A 31 6.66 -18.32 -0.55
N ASN A 32 7.63 -18.80 -1.32
CA ASN A 32 8.92 -19.27 -0.80
C ASN A 32 10.03 -18.22 -0.83
N ALA A 33 9.83 -17.13 -1.56
CA ALA A 33 10.81 -16.08 -1.75
C ALA A 33 10.16 -14.72 -1.54
N ILE A 34 10.96 -13.78 -1.03
CA ILE A 34 10.58 -12.38 -0.94
C ILE A 34 10.31 -11.88 -2.37
N THR A 35 9.15 -11.28 -2.60
CA THR A 35 8.74 -10.80 -3.93
C THR A 35 9.06 -9.34 -4.15
N SER A 36 9.21 -8.58 -3.06
CA SER A 36 9.79 -7.24 -3.05
C SER A 36 10.86 -7.17 -1.96
N PRO A 37 12.14 -7.11 -2.35
CA PRO A 37 13.25 -7.06 -1.41
C PRO A 37 13.30 -5.70 -0.69
N LEU A 38 13.84 -5.71 0.53
CA LEU A 38 14.14 -4.48 1.26
C LEU A 38 15.09 -3.57 0.46
N GLU A 39 14.84 -2.27 0.52
CA GLU A 39 15.75 -1.27 -0.05
C GLU A 39 16.87 -0.93 0.93
N HIS A 40 16.53 -0.76 2.21
CA HIS A 40 17.45 -0.32 3.24
C HIS A 40 17.52 -1.31 4.41
N ALA A 41 18.68 -1.39 5.06
CA ALA A 41 18.82 -2.14 6.30
C ALA A 41 17.86 -1.60 7.36
N GLY A 42 17.10 -2.47 8.00
CA GLY A 42 16.02 -2.10 8.93
C GLY A 42 14.70 -1.68 8.25
N GLY A 43 14.62 -1.69 6.91
CA GLY A 43 13.42 -1.39 6.13
C GLY A 43 12.45 -2.55 6.01
N ASN A 44 11.47 -2.39 5.12
CA ASN A 44 10.37 -3.31 4.89
C ASN A 44 10.57 -4.18 3.65
N PHE A 45 9.97 -5.36 3.67
CA PHE A 45 9.93 -6.31 2.56
C PHE A 45 8.62 -7.09 2.59
N TRP A 46 8.27 -7.79 1.51
CA TRP A 46 7.08 -8.64 1.55
C TRP A 46 7.13 -9.85 0.63
N TYR A 47 6.20 -10.75 0.94
CA TYR A 47 5.79 -11.87 0.12
C TYR A 47 4.39 -11.58 -0.42
N GLY A 48 4.19 -11.68 -1.72
CA GLY A 48 2.87 -11.55 -2.30
C GLY A 48 2.63 -12.55 -3.44
N ASP A 49 1.36 -12.89 -3.67
CA ASP A 49 0.95 -13.74 -4.77
C ASP A 49 -0.54 -13.58 -5.06
N TYR A 50 -0.94 -13.96 -6.27
CA TYR A 50 -2.35 -14.09 -6.61
C TYR A 50 -2.94 -15.32 -5.92
N ILE A 51 -4.15 -15.16 -5.41
CA ILE A 51 -4.91 -16.21 -4.74
C ILE A 51 -6.34 -16.22 -5.27
N ASP A 52 -6.99 -17.38 -5.20
CA ASP A 52 -8.39 -17.48 -5.58
C ASP A 52 -9.27 -16.69 -4.59
N PRO A 53 -10.27 -15.93 -5.07
CA PRO A 53 -11.26 -15.30 -4.21
C PRO A 53 -11.91 -16.34 -3.29
N ALA A 54 -11.94 -16.04 -2.00
CA ALA A 54 -12.41 -16.97 -0.99
C ALA A 54 -13.14 -16.27 0.15
N LYS A 55 -14.05 -17.01 0.80
CA LYS A 55 -14.83 -16.52 1.95
C LYS A 55 -13.95 -15.98 3.09
N TYR A 56 -12.75 -16.53 3.24
CA TYR A 56 -11.74 -15.99 4.13
C TYR A 56 -10.35 -16.31 3.57
N VAL A 57 -9.39 -15.48 3.93
CA VAL A 57 -7.97 -15.76 3.70
C VAL A 57 -7.23 -15.50 5.01
N LYS A 58 -6.30 -16.37 5.37
CA LYS A 58 -5.41 -16.18 6.52
C LYS A 58 -3.96 -16.16 6.08
N GLY A 59 -3.29 -15.03 6.28
CA GLY A 59 -1.84 -14.94 6.16
C GLY A 59 -1.12 -15.63 7.32
N ARG A 60 -0.08 -16.41 7.04
CA ARG A 60 0.72 -17.11 8.06
C ARG A 60 2.21 -17.12 7.73
N TRP A 61 3.01 -16.71 8.70
CA TRP A 61 4.47 -16.72 8.66
C TRP A 61 5.04 -18.04 9.17
N PHE A 62 6.06 -18.58 8.49
CA PHE A 62 6.81 -19.75 8.92
C PHE A 62 8.28 -19.37 9.15
N LEU A 63 8.55 -18.86 10.35
CA LEU A 63 9.83 -18.24 10.73
C LEU A 63 10.99 -19.25 10.81
N GLN A 64 12.20 -18.77 10.54
CA GLN A 64 13.43 -19.55 10.79
C GLN A 64 13.68 -19.70 12.30
N LYS A 65 14.26 -20.84 12.72
CA LYS A 65 14.51 -21.17 14.15
C LYS A 65 15.55 -20.28 14.82
N SER A 66 16.42 -19.64 14.04
CA SER A 66 17.47 -18.73 14.48
C SER A 66 17.42 -17.48 13.60
N GLY A 67 17.64 -16.30 14.16
CA GLY A 67 17.91 -15.13 13.33
C GLY A 67 17.42 -13.80 13.87
N ALA A 68 16.37 -13.75 14.68
CA ALA A 68 16.04 -12.54 15.43
C ALA A 68 14.96 -12.75 16.47
N LYS A 69 15.10 -12.05 17.60
CA LYS A 69 14.07 -11.89 18.64
C LYS A 69 13.13 -10.71 18.34
N GLY A 70 13.08 -10.26 17.09
CA GLY A 70 12.31 -9.11 16.63
C GLY A 70 10.90 -9.46 16.18
N HIS A 71 10.00 -8.47 16.21
CA HIS A 71 8.67 -8.56 15.64
C HIS A 71 8.76 -8.39 14.12
N LEU A 72 8.83 -9.50 13.37
CA LEU A 72 8.89 -9.51 11.90
C LEU A 72 7.61 -9.00 11.22
N PRO A 73 6.40 -9.52 11.53
CA PRO A 73 5.20 -9.19 10.78
C PRO A 73 4.80 -7.73 10.98
N ARG A 74 4.34 -7.09 9.91
CA ARG A 74 3.79 -5.73 9.92
C ARG A 74 2.32 -5.72 9.52
N ALA A 75 2.01 -6.24 8.34
CA ALA A 75 0.65 -6.24 7.82
C ALA A 75 0.33 -7.49 7.00
N PHE A 76 -0.96 -7.79 6.88
CA PHE A 76 -1.52 -8.66 5.86
C PHE A 76 -2.54 -7.84 5.07
N VAL A 77 -2.25 -7.58 3.80
CA VAL A 77 -3.11 -6.78 2.92
C VAL A 77 -3.70 -7.68 1.84
N LEU A 78 -4.96 -7.43 1.52
CA LEU A 78 -5.71 -8.10 0.46
C LEU A 78 -6.19 -7.05 -0.52
N TYR A 79 -5.90 -7.24 -1.80
CA TYR A 79 -6.32 -6.37 -2.89
C TYR A 79 -7.35 -7.12 -3.74
N PRO A 80 -8.66 -6.97 -3.46
CA PRO A 80 -9.69 -7.57 -4.26
C PRO A 80 -9.90 -6.75 -5.53
N THR A 81 -9.95 -7.40 -6.68
CA THR A 81 -10.53 -6.82 -7.89
C THR A 81 -11.90 -7.44 -8.11
N TYR A 82 -12.91 -6.59 -8.30
CA TYR A 82 -14.21 -7.03 -8.76
C TYR A 82 -14.41 -6.52 -10.18
N GLU A 83 -14.90 -7.39 -11.06
CA GLU A 83 -15.36 -6.95 -12.37
C GLU A 83 -16.76 -6.33 -12.21
N ASP A 84 -16.88 -5.03 -12.44
CA ASP A 84 -18.20 -4.41 -12.54
C ASP A 84 -18.88 -4.86 -13.83
N ALA A 85 -19.86 -5.76 -13.73
CA ALA A 85 -20.62 -6.28 -14.86
C ALA A 85 -21.27 -5.17 -15.71
N ASN A 86 -21.56 -4.02 -15.11
CA ASN A 86 -22.17 -2.88 -15.78
C ASN A 86 -21.13 -1.87 -16.30
N LYS A 87 -19.84 -2.05 -16.00
CA LYS A 87 -18.74 -1.14 -16.36
C LYS A 87 -19.01 0.32 -15.97
N THR A 88 -19.68 0.50 -14.85
CA THR A 88 -20.07 1.79 -14.25
C THR A 88 -18.86 2.50 -13.65
N TYR A 89 -17.82 1.75 -13.29
CA TYR A 89 -16.61 2.28 -12.68
C TYR A 89 -15.37 1.95 -13.49
N VAL A 90 -14.46 2.92 -13.57
CA VAL A 90 -13.05 2.65 -13.83
C VAL A 90 -12.41 2.32 -12.49
N ASN A 91 -11.65 1.23 -12.45
CA ASN A 91 -10.92 0.78 -11.26
C ASN A 91 -9.45 0.56 -11.64
N VAL A 92 -8.54 1.01 -10.79
CA VAL A 92 -7.11 0.70 -10.85
C VAL A 92 -6.66 0.26 -9.47
N TRP A 93 -5.72 -0.66 -9.41
CA TRP A 93 -5.02 -1.03 -8.19
C TRP A 93 -3.59 -1.35 -8.58
N ASP A 94 -2.68 -1.14 -7.64
CA ASP A 94 -1.27 -1.44 -7.84
C ASP A 94 -0.60 -1.79 -6.50
N THR A 95 0.53 -2.49 -6.59
CA THR A 95 1.41 -2.72 -5.45
C THR A 95 2.82 -2.28 -5.80
N TYR A 96 3.50 -1.67 -4.85
CA TYR A 96 4.76 -0.99 -5.11
C TYR A 96 5.86 -1.65 -4.34
N ASP A 97 7.01 -1.88 -4.96
CA ASP A 97 8.23 -2.42 -4.37
C ASP A 97 8.78 -1.51 -3.25
N ALA A 98 9.61 -2.08 -2.36
CA ALA A 98 10.04 -1.36 -1.17
C ALA A 98 10.80 -0.09 -1.56
N ALA A 99 11.59 -0.19 -2.63
CA ALA A 99 12.33 0.94 -3.19
C ALA A 99 11.44 2.05 -3.77
N GLU A 100 10.17 1.78 -4.07
CA GLU A 100 9.23 2.76 -4.60
C GLU A 100 8.49 3.49 -3.48
N GLY A 101 8.11 2.78 -2.41
CA GLY A 101 7.20 3.29 -1.39
C GLY A 101 7.80 3.59 -0.02
N GLU A 102 9.04 3.20 0.24
CA GLU A 102 9.68 3.35 1.55
C GLU A 102 10.26 4.75 1.77
N VAL A 103 9.92 5.33 2.94
CA VAL A 103 10.43 6.62 3.39
C VAL A 103 10.92 6.60 4.84
N TYR A 104 11.96 7.39 5.07
CA TYR A 104 12.42 7.76 6.41
C TYR A 104 13.27 9.04 6.33
N TRP A 105 13.24 9.84 7.40
CA TRP A 105 13.87 11.16 7.42
C TRP A 105 15.41 11.14 7.36
N ASP A 106 16.05 10.06 7.78
CA ASP A 106 17.51 9.99 8.01
C ASP A 106 18.32 9.86 6.71
N THR A 107 18.40 10.97 5.96
CA THR A 107 19.20 11.08 4.74
C THR A 107 20.70 10.84 4.97
N ALA A 108 21.20 11.13 6.17
CA ALA A 108 22.61 10.93 6.51
C ALA A 108 22.98 9.43 6.56
N SER A 109 22.02 8.58 6.90
CA SER A 109 22.15 7.11 6.83
C SER A 109 21.81 6.54 5.44
N GLY A 110 21.42 7.37 4.46
CA GLY A 110 21.15 6.95 3.08
C GLY A 110 19.67 6.71 2.76
N TRP A 111 18.74 7.11 3.64
CA TRP A 111 17.30 6.98 3.40
C TRP A 111 16.78 8.03 2.43
N THR A 112 15.70 7.67 1.73
CA THR A 112 14.94 8.60 0.89
C THR A 112 13.74 9.12 1.68
N PRO A 113 13.65 10.42 1.99
CA PRO A 113 12.59 10.94 2.85
C PRO A 113 11.28 11.20 2.10
N ILE A 114 11.29 11.23 0.77
CA ILE A 114 10.13 11.54 -0.07
C ILE A 114 10.13 10.59 -1.26
N ARG A 115 9.00 9.94 -1.49
CA ARG A 115 8.74 9.12 -2.68
C ARG A 115 7.53 9.66 -3.41
N GLU A 116 7.62 9.64 -4.74
CA GLU A 116 6.52 9.97 -5.63
C GLU A 116 6.22 8.74 -6.49
N ILE A 117 4.94 8.39 -6.57
CA ILE A 117 4.44 7.28 -7.38
C ILE A 117 3.36 7.82 -8.31
N VAL A 118 3.53 7.56 -9.62
CA VAL A 118 2.59 7.98 -10.66
C VAL A 118 1.83 6.76 -11.14
N VAL A 119 0.50 6.80 -11.00
CA VAL A 119 -0.38 5.68 -11.31
C VAL A 119 -1.25 6.06 -12.51
N PRO A 120 -1.06 5.39 -13.66
CA PRO A 120 -1.92 5.59 -14.82
C PRO A 120 -3.36 5.18 -14.51
N ILE A 121 -4.32 5.97 -14.97
CA ILE A 121 -5.75 5.64 -14.91
C ILE A 121 -6.42 6.07 -16.22
N ALA A 122 -7.47 5.36 -16.63
CA ALA A 122 -8.23 5.81 -17.79
C ALA A 122 -8.79 7.21 -17.53
N PRO A 123 -8.75 8.14 -18.51
CA PRO A 123 -9.21 9.49 -18.28
C PRO A 123 -10.74 9.57 -18.19
N PRO A 124 -11.31 10.35 -17.26
CA PRO A 124 -12.74 10.55 -17.19
C PRO A 124 -13.21 11.45 -18.34
N ASN A 125 -14.39 11.17 -18.89
CA ASN A 125 -14.98 11.98 -19.98
C ASN A 125 -15.56 13.32 -19.49
N GLY A 126 -15.83 13.43 -18.20
CA GLY A 126 -16.37 14.63 -17.54
C GLY A 126 -15.78 14.77 -16.14
N PRO A 127 -15.93 15.94 -15.48
CA PRO A 127 -15.49 16.10 -14.11
C PRO A 127 -16.13 15.05 -13.19
N THR A 128 -15.33 14.41 -12.34
CA THR A 128 -15.79 13.33 -11.46
C THR A 128 -15.05 13.34 -10.12
N THR A 129 -15.43 12.44 -9.21
CA THR A 129 -14.72 12.22 -7.96
C THR A 129 -13.87 10.98 -8.08
N PHE A 130 -12.57 11.09 -7.79
CA PHE A 130 -11.69 9.94 -7.62
C PHE A 130 -11.72 9.53 -6.16
N HIS A 131 -12.02 8.26 -5.91
CA HIS A 131 -11.88 7.60 -4.62
C HIS A 131 -10.56 6.84 -4.62
N VAL A 132 -9.64 7.17 -3.73
CA VAL A 132 -8.31 6.55 -3.62
C VAL A 132 -8.12 5.99 -2.22
N GLU A 133 -7.69 4.73 -2.13
CA GLU A 133 -7.35 4.03 -0.91
C GLU A 133 -5.89 3.58 -0.96
N LEU A 134 -5.12 3.89 0.07
CA LEU A 134 -3.70 3.59 0.17
C LEU A 134 -3.40 2.71 1.38
N ALA A 135 -2.62 1.65 1.19
CA ALA A 135 -2.10 0.82 2.28
C ALA A 135 -0.70 1.31 2.67
N VAL A 136 -0.58 1.88 3.86
CA VAL A 136 0.69 2.39 4.42
C VAL A 136 1.07 1.57 5.64
N VAL A 137 2.29 1.07 5.67
CA VAL A 137 2.78 0.13 6.68
C VAL A 137 3.98 0.72 7.42
N ASP A 138 4.23 0.20 8.63
CA ASP A 138 5.40 0.52 9.47
C ASP A 138 5.38 1.94 10.06
N ASN A 139 4.20 2.58 10.07
CA ASN A 139 3.92 3.75 10.89
C ASN A 139 3.85 3.31 12.36
N ASP A 140 4.82 3.74 13.16
CA ASP A 140 4.95 3.38 14.55
C ASP A 140 3.89 4.07 15.41
N LYS A 141 3.60 3.45 16.55
CA LYS A 141 2.66 4.02 17.53
C LYS A 141 3.37 5.05 18.40
N ASP A 142 3.66 6.23 17.84
CA ASP A 142 4.22 7.35 18.58
C ASP A 142 3.68 8.72 18.16
N ASN A 143 4.50 9.77 18.19
CA ASN A 143 4.09 11.15 17.90
C ASN A 143 4.66 11.66 16.57
N ARG A 144 5.51 10.88 15.91
CA ARG A 144 6.11 11.21 14.62
C ARG A 144 5.06 11.02 13.53
N GLN A 145 5.14 11.83 12.49
CA GLN A 145 4.16 11.85 11.41
C GLN A 145 4.76 11.34 10.12
N VAL A 146 3.89 10.80 9.29
CA VAL A 146 4.13 10.55 7.87
C VAL A 146 3.12 11.39 7.12
N TRP A 147 3.52 12.02 6.03
CA TRP A 147 2.63 12.81 5.19
C TRP A 147 2.35 12.03 3.92
N VAL A 148 1.08 11.92 3.57
CA VAL A 148 0.65 11.28 2.33
C VAL A 148 -0.23 12.25 1.58
N THR A 149 0.18 12.60 0.37
CA THR A 149 -0.50 13.54 -0.51
C THR A 149 -0.92 12.81 -1.78
N VAL A 150 -2.17 13.00 -2.19
CA VAL A 150 -2.70 12.45 -3.44
C VAL A 150 -3.18 13.61 -4.31
N THR A 151 -2.74 13.61 -5.56
CA THR A 151 -3.07 14.63 -6.56
C THR A 151 -3.57 13.98 -7.84
N ALA A 152 -4.66 14.51 -8.41
CA ALA A 152 -5.14 14.15 -9.74
C ALA A 152 -5.72 15.39 -10.43
N GLY A 153 -5.23 15.71 -11.62
CA GLY A 153 -5.73 16.85 -12.41
C GLY A 153 -5.69 18.20 -11.68
N GLY A 154 -4.70 18.39 -10.79
CA GLY A 154 -4.54 19.59 -9.96
C GLY A 154 -5.42 19.63 -8.70
N VAL A 155 -6.26 18.63 -8.45
CA VAL A 155 -6.98 18.46 -7.18
C VAL A 155 -6.08 17.68 -6.22
N THR A 156 -5.86 18.22 -5.02
CA THR A 156 -4.92 17.66 -4.03
C THR A 156 -5.57 17.48 -2.66
N GLN A 157 -5.26 16.37 -2.00
CA GLN A 157 -5.52 16.15 -0.58
C GLN A 157 -4.29 15.58 0.12
N THR A 158 -4.08 16.00 1.37
CA THR A 158 -2.99 15.53 2.21
C THR A 158 -3.55 15.03 3.55
N VAL A 159 -3.06 13.89 4.00
CA VAL A 159 -3.30 13.36 5.34
C VAL A 159 -1.96 13.14 6.04
N SER A 160 -1.92 13.29 7.37
CA SER A 160 -0.69 13.05 8.14
C SER A 160 -0.94 12.13 9.35
N PRO A 161 -1.06 10.80 9.15
CA PRO A 161 -1.19 9.87 10.27
C PRO A 161 0.05 9.93 11.16
N ASN A 162 -0.15 9.86 12.47
CA ASN A 162 0.94 9.72 13.47
C ASN A 162 0.83 8.44 14.29
N ASN A 163 -0.11 7.56 13.92
CA ASN A 163 -0.37 6.28 14.55
C ASN A 163 -1.06 5.36 13.51
N PRO A 164 -0.93 4.03 13.65
CA PRO A 164 -1.70 3.07 12.87
C PRO A 164 -3.19 3.09 13.26
N ASP A 165 -4.08 2.84 12.30
CA ASP A 165 -5.54 2.77 12.52
C ASP A 165 -6.15 1.39 12.22
N HIS A 166 -5.39 0.47 11.62
CA HIS A 166 -5.81 -0.90 11.29
C HIS A 166 -4.89 -1.95 11.90
N GLY A 167 -4.66 -1.85 13.21
CA GLY A 167 -3.81 -2.76 13.99
C GLY A 167 -2.55 -2.06 14.46
N ASP A 168 -1.47 -2.82 14.65
CA ASP A 168 -0.27 -2.29 15.30
C ASP A 168 0.65 -1.49 14.37
N GLN A 169 0.48 -1.61 13.03
CA GLN A 169 1.49 -1.16 12.05
C GLN A 169 0.90 -0.84 10.65
N LEU A 170 -0.43 -0.77 10.51
CA LEU A 170 -1.10 -0.56 9.22
C LEU A 170 -2.02 0.65 9.30
N ASN A 171 -1.93 1.48 8.26
CA ASN A 171 -2.89 2.49 7.91
C ASN A 171 -3.60 2.15 6.60
N LEU A 172 -4.92 2.34 6.56
CA LEU A 172 -5.70 2.39 5.33
C LEU A 172 -6.20 3.82 5.14
N LEU A 173 -5.53 4.58 4.29
CA LEU A 173 -5.80 6.00 4.08
C LEU A 173 -6.77 6.15 2.91
N THR A 174 -7.82 6.94 3.08
CA THR A 174 -8.83 7.19 2.04
C THR A 174 -8.83 8.67 1.64
N PHE A 175 -8.94 8.92 0.34
CA PHE A 175 -8.96 10.26 -0.27
C PHE A 175 -10.11 10.35 -1.27
N ASP A 176 -10.85 11.45 -1.20
CA ASP A 176 -11.96 11.75 -2.10
C ASP A 176 -11.65 13.03 -2.87
N LEU A 177 -10.99 12.90 -4.01
CA LEU A 177 -10.64 14.04 -4.86
C LEU A 177 -11.85 14.45 -5.69
N ALA A 178 -12.64 15.40 -5.17
CA ALA A 178 -13.84 15.89 -5.84
C ALA A 178 -13.51 16.82 -7.02
N ASN A 179 -14.30 16.73 -8.09
CA ASN A 179 -14.21 17.55 -9.30
C ASN A 179 -12.86 17.44 -10.03
N VAL A 180 -12.27 16.24 -10.06
CA VAL A 180 -11.10 15.96 -10.92
C VAL A 180 -11.51 16.21 -12.38
N PRO A 181 -10.78 17.06 -13.13
CA PRO A 181 -11.14 17.42 -14.50
C PRO A 181 -11.19 16.24 -15.46
N ALA A 182 -12.04 16.37 -16.49
CA ALA A 182 -12.04 15.48 -17.64
C ALA A 182 -10.65 15.40 -18.29
N GLY A 183 -10.26 14.23 -18.78
CA GLY A 183 -8.96 14.03 -19.42
C GLY A 183 -7.81 13.74 -18.46
N THR A 184 -8.02 13.79 -17.14
CA THR A 184 -6.99 13.42 -16.14
C THR A 184 -6.68 11.93 -16.23
N ASP A 185 -5.45 11.57 -16.60
CA ASP A 185 -5.02 10.19 -16.91
C ASP A 185 -4.01 9.62 -15.90
N GLU A 186 -3.74 10.33 -14.80
CA GLU A 186 -2.85 9.88 -13.74
C GLU A 186 -3.30 10.32 -12.35
N ILE A 187 -2.88 9.53 -11.36
CA ILE A 187 -2.92 9.86 -9.94
C ILE A 187 -1.47 9.91 -9.47
N VAL A 188 -1.07 11.03 -8.86
CA VAL A 188 0.25 11.18 -8.25
C VAL A 188 0.11 11.03 -6.75
N ILE A 189 0.88 10.13 -6.16
CA ILE A 189 0.93 9.87 -4.72
C ILE A 189 2.32 10.25 -4.23
N GLU A 190 2.39 11.20 -3.30
CA GLU A 190 3.59 11.50 -2.55
C GLU A 190 3.46 10.92 -1.15
N ILE A 191 4.45 10.15 -0.71
CA ILE A 191 4.64 9.78 0.69
C ILE A 191 5.93 10.43 1.19
N ALA A 192 5.88 11.04 2.37
CA ALA A 192 7.01 11.79 2.92
C ALA A 192 7.18 11.59 4.43
N SER A 193 8.44 11.58 4.85
CA SER A 193 8.91 11.58 6.22
C SER A 193 9.92 12.71 6.38
N TYR A 194 9.45 13.88 6.83
CA TYR A 194 10.25 15.09 6.89
C TYR A 194 11.10 15.17 8.17
N GLU A 195 12.28 15.75 8.08
CA GLU A 195 13.03 16.30 9.21
C GLU A 195 12.79 17.82 9.29
N GLY A 196 12.36 18.34 10.45
CA GLY A 196 12.12 19.78 10.61
C GLY A 196 11.89 20.23 12.06
N ASP A 197 12.37 21.43 12.40
CA ASP A 197 12.17 22.12 13.70
C ASP A 197 12.36 21.25 14.97
N GLY A 198 13.37 20.36 14.95
CA GLY A 198 13.68 19.48 16.08
C GLY A 198 12.74 18.29 16.24
N ALA A 199 11.92 18.00 15.23
CA ALA A 199 11.10 16.81 15.11
C ALA A 199 11.50 16.00 13.87
N TYR A 200 11.28 14.69 13.97
CA TYR A 200 11.56 13.73 12.90
C TYR A 200 10.27 13.06 12.47
N GLY A 201 10.08 12.90 11.16
CA GLY A 201 9.04 12.06 10.59
C GLY A 201 9.23 10.59 10.98
N ASP A 202 8.17 9.81 10.84
CA ASP A 202 8.26 8.37 11.12
C ASP A 202 8.76 7.58 9.90
N SER A 203 9.20 6.34 10.10
CA SER A 203 9.34 5.40 8.98
C SER A 203 7.97 5.01 8.46
N ALA A 204 7.84 4.84 7.15
CA ALA A 204 6.66 4.23 6.56
C ALA A 204 6.97 3.65 5.19
N THR A 205 6.09 2.75 4.75
CA THR A 205 6.13 2.19 3.40
C THR A 205 4.74 2.17 2.80
N LEU A 206 4.55 2.84 1.68
CA LEU A 206 3.37 2.70 0.84
C LEU A 206 3.48 1.39 0.05
N VAL A 207 2.69 0.38 0.39
CA VAL A 207 2.83 -0.98 -0.17
C VAL A 207 1.88 -1.28 -1.32
N GLY A 208 0.86 -0.45 -1.51
CA GLY A 208 -0.06 -0.52 -2.63
C GLY A 208 -1.26 0.38 -2.47
N MET A 209 -2.13 0.34 -3.48
CA MET A 209 -3.27 1.22 -3.58
C MET A 209 -4.46 0.57 -4.30
N ALA A 210 -5.64 1.19 -4.16
CA ALA A 210 -6.77 1.01 -5.05
C ALA A 210 -7.41 2.38 -5.32
N ALA A 211 -7.87 2.62 -6.54
CA ALA A 211 -8.63 3.81 -6.88
C ALA A 211 -9.75 3.50 -7.86
N ASN A 212 -10.80 4.30 -7.78
CA ASN A 212 -11.91 4.22 -8.71
C ASN A 212 -12.56 5.57 -8.93
N TYR A 213 -13.27 5.67 -10.05
CA TYR A 213 -14.23 6.75 -10.28
C TYR A 213 -15.41 6.22 -11.11
N MET A 214 -16.55 6.87 -10.97
CA MET A 214 -17.74 6.54 -11.74
C MET A 214 -17.63 7.09 -13.17
N CYS A 215 -17.80 6.23 -14.16
CA CYS A 215 -17.88 6.61 -15.57
C CYS A 215 -19.03 7.62 -15.74
N ALA A 216 -18.73 8.77 -16.36
CA ALA A 216 -19.80 9.62 -16.87
C ALA A 216 -20.58 8.83 -17.94
N PRO A 217 -21.92 8.95 -18.00
CA PRO A 217 -22.68 8.47 -19.13
C PRO A 217 -22.05 9.01 -20.41
N LEU A 218 -21.98 8.19 -21.47
CA LEU A 218 -21.67 8.73 -22.79
C LEU A 218 -22.85 9.64 -23.16
N ASP A 219 -22.61 10.92 -23.37
CA ASP A 219 -23.61 11.79 -23.96
C ASP A 219 -23.90 11.28 -25.38
N ASP A 220 -25.17 10.93 -25.65
CA ASP A 220 -25.67 10.47 -26.96
C ASP A 220 -25.55 11.55 -28.05
#